data_AF-A0A923D562-F1
#
_entry.id   AF-A0A923D562-F1
#
_cell.length_a   1.000
_cell.length_b   1.000
_cell.length_c   1.000
_cell.angle_alpha   90.00
_cell.angle_beta   90.00
_cell.angle_gamma   90.00
#
_symmetry.space_group_name_H-M   'P 1'
#
loop_
_entity.id
_entity.type
_entity.pdbx_description
1 polymer ?
#
loop_
_entity_poly.entity_id
_entity_poly.type
_entity_poly.pdbx_seq_one_letter_code
_entity_poly.pdbx_strand_id
1 'polypeptide(L)'
;MSLITYMMEGSYSLWDNVLNTTDLFFVSSVTISIILFGDRSSRFNRFDLLCLAAVAVIVIIWLITQHHQLTHLLVQGILVIGYFPVISRMLRTGENHESYVLWGGMLLASLLALFSTEGTLALVYTIRAVFCILLLMGLMVWIDRRKKPVPRD
;
A
#
# COMPACT_ATOMS: atom_id res chain seq x y z
N MET A 1 -9.53 -11.42 -7.32
CA MET A 1 -9.23 -12.34 -8.42
C MET A 1 -7.82 -12.02 -8.86
N SER A 2 -7.00 -13.00 -9.23
CA SER A 2 -5.77 -12.65 -9.94
C SER A 2 -6.18 -11.94 -11.23
N LEU A 3 -5.41 -10.94 -11.67
CA LEU A 3 -5.70 -10.17 -12.89
C LEU A 3 -5.90 -11.08 -14.12
N ILE A 4 -5.24 -12.25 -14.11
CA ILE A 4 -5.34 -13.27 -15.15
C ILE A 4 -6.67 -14.04 -15.08
N THR A 5 -7.14 -14.39 -13.87
CA THR A 5 -8.47 -14.99 -13.65
C THR A 5 -9.58 -13.99 -13.98
N TYR A 6 -9.33 -12.70 -13.71
CA TYR A 6 -10.22 -11.56 -13.96
C TYR A 6 -10.40 -11.24 -15.46
N MET A 7 -9.36 -11.45 -16.27
CA MET A 7 -9.41 -11.27 -17.73
C MET A 7 -10.08 -12.43 -18.48
N MET A 8 -10.17 -13.63 -17.89
CA MET A 8 -10.77 -14.80 -18.54
C MET A 8 -12.29 -14.89 -18.39
N GLU A 9 -12.91 -14.11 -17.50
CA GLU A 9 -14.32 -14.28 -17.12
C GLU A 9 -15.31 -13.37 -17.88
N GLY A 10 -14.81 -12.52 -18.79
CA GLY A 10 -15.59 -11.95 -19.90
C GLY A 10 -16.73 -10.97 -19.58
N SER A 11 -17.03 -10.66 -18.31
CA SER A 11 -18.20 -9.82 -17.97
C SER A 11 -17.97 -8.73 -16.91
N TYR A 12 -16.73 -8.45 -16.50
CA TYR A 12 -16.42 -7.40 -15.52
C TYR A 12 -15.27 -6.51 -15.98
N SER A 13 -15.48 -5.20 -15.86
CA SER A 13 -14.68 -4.16 -16.51
C SER A 13 -13.41 -3.87 -15.72
N LEU A 14 -12.29 -3.51 -16.38
CA LEU A 14 -11.06 -3.01 -15.72
C LEU A 14 -11.35 -1.84 -14.76
N TRP A 15 -12.50 -1.19 -14.95
CA TRP A 15 -13.04 -0.12 -14.12
C TRP A 15 -13.55 -0.58 -12.74
N ASP A 16 -13.91 -1.85 -12.53
CA ASP A 16 -14.38 -2.35 -11.22
C ASP A 16 -13.22 -2.59 -10.23
N ASN A 17 -11.98 -2.56 -10.72
CA ASN A 17 -10.78 -2.80 -9.90
C ASN A 17 -9.63 -1.82 -10.21
N VAL A 18 -9.98 -0.55 -10.42
CA VAL A 18 -9.06 0.55 -10.72
C VAL A 18 -7.96 0.67 -9.66
N LEU A 19 -8.29 0.46 -8.39
CA LEU A 19 -7.30 0.58 -7.30
C LEU A 19 -6.21 -0.50 -7.42
N ASN A 20 -6.58 -1.77 -7.61
CA ASN A 20 -5.60 -2.84 -7.81
C ASN A 20 -4.77 -2.66 -9.08
N THR A 21 -5.37 -2.12 -10.15
CA THR A 21 -4.66 -1.84 -11.41
C THR A 21 -3.64 -0.72 -11.20
N THR A 22 -4.02 0.32 -10.47
CA THR A 22 -3.15 1.44 -10.11
C THR A 22 -2.01 0.98 -9.21
N ASP A 23 -2.31 0.14 -8.21
CA ASP A 23 -1.31 -0.45 -7.31
C ASP A 23 -0.31 -1.30 -8.09
N LEU A 24 -0.77 -2.13 -9.04
CA LEU A 24 0.11 -2.94 -9.88
C LEU A 24 1.05 -2.07 -10.72
N PHE A 25 0.51 -1.02 -11.35
CA PHE A 25 1.30 -0.09 -12.15
C PHE A 25 2.34 0.64 -11.30
N PHE A 26 1.92 1.11 -10.12
CA PHE A 26 2.80 1.84 -9.19
C PHE A 26 3.92 0.94 -8.66
N VAL A 27 3.59 -0.25 -8.15
CA VAL A 27 4.59 -1.22 -7.64
C VAL A 27 5.55 -1.63 -8.75
N SER A 28 5.06 -1.87 -9.96
CA SER A 28 5.93 -2.21 -11.11
C SER A 28 6.87 -1.06 -11.45
N SER A 29 6.37 0.18 -11.50
CA SER A 29 7.17 1.37 -11.77
C SER A 29 8.26 1.60 -10.72
N VAL A 30 7.91 1.49 -9.43
CA VAL A 30 8.86 1.59 -8.32
C VAL A 30 9.90 0.48 -8.38
N THR A 31 9.48 -0.76 -8.65
CA THR A 31 10.39 -1.91 -8.76
C THR A 31 11.39 -1.72 -9.91
N ILE A 32 10.92 -1.29 -11.08
CA ILE A 32 11.78 -0.99 -12.23
C ILE A 32 12.75 0.14 -11.89
N SER A 33 12.27 1.20 -11.22
CA SER A 33 13.11 2.32 -10.80
C SER A 33 14.20 1.89 -9.83
N ILE A 34 13.90 0.98 -8.89
CA ILE A 34 14.89 0.40 -7.96
C ILE A 34 15.88 -0.51 -8.71
N ILE A 35 15.43 -1.29 -9.70
CA ILE A 35 16.33 -2.16 -10.48
C ILE A 35 17.30 -1.33 -11.33
N LEU A 36 16.83 -0.23 -11.93
CA LEU A 36 17.64 0.60 -12.82
C LEU A 36 18.52 1.62 -12.09
N PHE A 37 18.04 2.19 -10.98
CA PHE A 37 18.69 3.31 -10.28
C PHE A 37 19.00 3.03 -8.80
N GLY A 38 18.69 1.84 -8.28
CA GLY A 38 18.88 1.49 -6.87
C GLY A 38 20.33 1.17 -6.53
N ASP A 39 20.89 1.90 -5.57
CA ASP A 39 22.25 1.72 -5.08
C ASP A 39 22.36 0.60 -4.01
N ARG A 40 23.57 0.10 -3.72
CA ARG A 40 23.86 -1.08 -2.86
C ARG A 40 23.37 -0.96 -1.40
N SER A 41 22.91 0.22 -0.99
CA SER A 41 22.29 0.50 0.31
C SER A 41 20.80 0.10 0.39
N SER A 42 20.16 -0.18 -0.75
CA SER A 42 18.80 -0.74 -0.83
C SER A 42 18.75 -2.23 -0.46
N ARG A 43 19.51 -2.63 0.56
CA ARG A 43 19.50 -4.02 1.03
C ARG A 43 18.20 -4.25 1.79
N PHE A 44 17.36 -5.13 1.22
CA PHE A 44 16.26 -5.82 1.88
C PHE A 44 16.51 -5.95 3.38
N ASN A 45 15.79 -5.17 4.18
CA ASN A 45 15.85 -5.27 5.62
C ASN A 45 15.21 -6.59 6.05
N ARG A 46 15.47 -7.03 7.29
CA ARG A 46 14.83 -8.24 7.85
C ARG A 46 13.31 -8.17 7.81
N PHE A 47 12.76 -6.95 7.89
CA PHE A 47 11.34 -6.68 7.75
C PHE A 47 10.84 -6.93 6.32
N ASP A 48 11.59 -6.47 5.31
CA ASP A 48 11.23 -6.66 3.90
C ASP A 48 11.27 -8.15 3.53
N LEU A 49 12.24 -8.89 4.07
CA LEU A 49 12.32 -10.34 3.90
C LEU A 49 11.16 -11.07 4.59
N LEU A 50 10.73 -10.61 5.78
CA LEU A 50 9.57 -11.17 6.48
C LEU A 50 8.28 -10.88 5.71
N CYS A 51 8.13 -9.67 5.17
CA CYS A 51 7.01 -9.30 4.31
C CYS A 51 7.00 -10.20 3.06
N LEU A 52 8.13 -10.37 2.40
CA LEU A 52 8.26 -11.24 1.22
C LEU A 52 7.92 -12.70 1.54
N ALA A 53 8.40 -13.23 2.66
CA ALA A 53 8.09 -14.57 3.12
C ALA A 53 6.59 -14.74 3.42
N ALA A 54 5.96 -13.75 4.08
CA ALA A 54 4.54 -13.77 4.36
C ALA A 54 3.70 -13.69 3.06
N VAL A 55 4.08 -12.88 2.06
CA VAL A 55 3.45 -12.89 0.73
C VAL A 55 3.58 -14.27 0.08
N ALA A 56 4.76 -14.90 0.13
CA ALA A 56 4.95 -16.24 -0.43
C ALA A 56 4.05 -17.28 0.24
N VAL A 57 3.90 -17.23 1.57
CA VAL A 57 2.97 -18.10 2.30
C VAL A 57 1.52 -17.86 1.87
N ILE A 58 1.11 -16.60 1.70
CA ILE A 58 -0.25 -16.27 1.23
C ILE A 58 -0.50 -16.85 -0.17
N VAL A 59 0.48 -16.80 -1.06
CA VAL A 59 0.39 -17.41 -2.41
C VAL A 59 0.26 -18.93 -2.32
N ILE A 60 1.06 -19.59 -1.48
CA ILE A 60 0.99 -21.06 -1.28
C ILE A 60 -0.38 -21.46 -0.72
N ILE A 61 -0.87 -20.75 0.30
CA ILE A 61 -2.20 -20.97 0.87
C ILE A 61 -3.27 -20.78 -0.21
N TRP A 62 -3.16 -19.73 -1.03
CA TRP A 62 -4.12 -19.51 -2.10
C TRP A 62 -4.12 -20.64 -3.14
N LEU A 63 -2.94 -21.13 -3.53
CA LEU A 63 -2.82 -22.24 -4.49
C LEU A 63 -3.54 -23.51 -3.99
N ILE A 64 -3.47 -23.80 -2.69
CA ILE A 64 -4.11 -24.97 -2.07
C ILE A 64 -5.60 -24.73 -1.84
N THR A 65 -5.97 -23.58 -1.28
CA THR A 65 -7.30 -23.34 -0.73
C THR A 65 -8.27 -22.77 -1.77
N GLN A 66 -7.81 -22.01 -2.76
CA GLN A 66 -8.63 -21.28 -3.75
C GLN A 66 -9.75 -20.38 -3.15
N HIS A 67 -9.86 -20.26 -1.82
CA HIS A 67 -10.83 -19.41 -1.15
C HIS A 67 -10.45 -17.93 -1.28
N HIS A 68 -11.14 -17.27 -2.19
CA HIS A 68 -10.95 -15.87 -2.53
C HIS A 68 -10.97 -14.91 -1.33
N GLN A 69 -11.92 -15.11 -0.42
CA GLN A 69 -12.14 -14.23 0.73
C GLN A 69 -10.97 -14.28 1.72
N LEU A 70 -10.44 -15.47 1.98
CA LEU A 70 -9.32 -15.67 2.91
C LEU A 70 -8.05 -15.00 2.38
N THR A 71 -7.74 -15.17 1.10
CA THR A 71 -6.57 -14.56 0.46
C THR A 71 -6.68 -13.04 0.45
N HIS A 72 -7.85 -12.48 0.14
CA HIS A 72 -8.07 -11.02 0.21
C HIS A 72 -7.85 -10.48 1.62
N LEU A 73 -8.36 -11.14 2.66
CA LEU A 73 -8.18 -10.72 4.04
C LEU A 73 -6.71 -10.77 4.47
N LEU A 74 -6.00 -11.84 4.10
CA LEU A 74 -4.57 -11.99 4.37
C LEU A 74 -3.72 -10.91 3.68
N VAL A 75 -4.02 -10.61 2.41
CA VAL A 75 -3.33 -9.55 1.66
C VAL A 75 -3.62 -8.17 2.26
N GLN A 76 -4.87 -7.89 2.66
CA GLN A 76 -5.18 -6.63 3.35
C GLN A 76 -4.43 -6.52 4.68
N GLY A 77 -4.31 -7.62 5.43
CA GLY A 77 -3.57 -7.67 6.69
C GLY A 77 -2.09 -7.33 6.51
N ILE A 78 -1.42 -7.95 5.53
CA ILE A 78 0.01 -7.69 5.30
C ILE A 78 0.26 -6.26 4.82
N LEU A 79 -0.65 -5.67 4.02
CA LEU A 79 -0.57 -4.26 3.61
C LEU A 79 -0.67 -3.30 4.80
N VAL A 80 -1.50 -3.62 5.80
CA VAL A 80 -1.58 -2.82 7.04
C VAL A 80 -0.30 -2.95 7.86
N ILE A 81 0.21 -4.17 8.00
CA ILE A 81 1.49 -4.43 8.69
C ILE A 81 2.65 -3.73 7.97
N GLY A 82 2.58 -3.60 6.65
CA GLY A 82 3.57 -2.88 5.83
C GLY A 82 3.75 -1.40 6.19
N TYR A 83 2.79 -0.76 6.86
CA TYR A 83 2.95 0.61 7.36
C TYR A 83 3.78 0.69 8.64
N PHE A 84 3.91 -0.41 9.38
CA PHE A 84 4.69 -0.45 10.62
C PHE A 84 6.14 0.07 10.48
N PRO A 85 6.95 -0.33 9.48
CA PRO A 85 8.31 0.20 9.32
C PRO A 85 8.32 1.70 9.06
N VAL A 86 7.35 2.22 8.29
CA VAL A 86 7.21 3.66 8.01
C VAL A 86 6.92 4.42 9.31
N ILE A 87 5.90 3.97 10.06
CA ILE A 87 5.52 4.56 11.35
C ILE A 87 6.68 4.46 12.35
N SER A 88 7.30 3.29 12.49
CA SER A 88 8.40 3.06 13.42
C SER A 88 9.62 3.92 13.10
N ARG A 89 9.97 4.05 11.81
CA ARG A 89 11.05 4.93 11.36
C ARG A 89 10.75 6.38 11.66
N MET A 90 9.54 6.85 11.36
CA MET A 90 9.13 8.24 11.58
C MET A 90 9.12 8.59 13.07
N LEU A 91 8.61 7.68 13.92
CA LEU A 91 8.63 7.85 15.38
C LEU A 91 10.04 7.82 15.98
N ARG A 92 10.96 7.01 15.42
CA ARG A 92 12.36 6.93 15.89
C ARG A 92 13.21 8.13 15.47
N THR A 93 13.03 8.59 14.24
CA THR A 93 13.79 9.73 13.68
C THR A 93 13.21 11.07 14.12
N GLY A 94 11.90 11.13 14.40
CA GLY A 94 11.20 12.38 14.70
C GLY A 94 11.15 13.32 13.50
N GLU A 95 11.39 12.81 12.29
CA GLU A 95 11.39 13.58 11.05
C GLU A 95 10.44 12.96 10.04
N ASN A 96 9.71 13.81 9.33
CA ASN A 96 8.94 13.39 8.18
C ASN A 96 9.84 13.33 6.94
N HIS A 97 10.13 12.11 6.46
CA HIS A 97 10.84 11.88 5.20
C HIS A 97 9.90 11.57 4.03
N GLU A 98 8.59 11.57 4.29
CA GLU A 98 7.56 11.19 3.33
C GLU A 98 6.97 12.42 2.63
N SER A 99 6.67 12.29 1.34
CA SER A 99 6.12 13.39 0.54
C SER A 99 4.62 13.53 0.72
N TYR A 100 4.16 14.64 1.30
CA TYR A 100 2.73 14.95 1.42
C TYR A 100 2.00 14.96 0.08
N VAL A 101 2.68 15.33 -1.02
CA VAL A 101 2.10 15.34 -2.36
C VAL A 101 1.80 13.92 -2.83
N LEU A 102 2.70 12.98 -2.55
CA LEU A 102 2.54 11.57 -2.94
C LEU A 102 1.41 10.91 -2.14
N TRP A 103 1.37 11.13 -0.82
CA TRP A 103 0.29 10.63 0.04
C TRP A 103 -1.06 11.29 -0.24
N GLY A 104 -1.08 12.58 -0.56
CA GLY A 104 -2.29 13.30 -1.00
C GLY A 104 -2.81 12.80 -2.35
N GLY A 105 -1.91 12.51 -3.30
CA GLY A 105 -2.27 11.90 -4.58
C GLY A 105 -2.88 10.50 -4.39
N MET A 106 -2.29 9.66 -3.53
CA MET A 106 -2.86 8.35 -3.19
C MET A 106 -4.21 8.45 -2.49
N LEU A 107 -4.40 9.45 -1.62
CA LEU A 107 -5.70 9.72 -0.99
C LEU A 107 -6.74 10.10 -2.04
N LEU A 108 -6.40 11.01 -2.95
CA LEU A 108 -7.30 11.43 -4.03
C LEU A 108 -7.67 10.26 -4.94
N ALA A 109 -6.69 9.45 -5.35
CA ALA A 109 -6.94 8.25 -6.14
C ALA A 109 -7.86 7.26 -5.42
N SER A 110 -7.65 7.06 -4.11
CA SER A 110 -8.50 6.19 -3.28
C SER A 110 -9.92 6.73 -3.12
N LEU A 111 -10.08 8.06 -2.98
CA LEU A 111 -11.40 8.70 -2.92
C LEU A 111 -12.14 8.60 -4.24
N LEU A 112 -11.46 8.81 -5.37
CA LEU A 112 -12.04 8.64 -6.70
C LEU A 112 -12.46 7.19 -6.95
N ALA A 113 -11.63 6.23 -6.54
CA ALA A 113 -11.98 4.82 -6.61
C ALA A 113 -13.21 4.50 -5.74
N LEU A 114 -13.36 5.10 -4.56
CA LEU A 114 -14.51 4.88 -3.68
C LEU A 114 -15.84 5.21 -4.37
N PHE A 115 -15.87 6.26 -5.19
CA PHE A 115 -17.05 6.62 -5.99
C PHE A 115 -17.32 5.67 -7.17
N SER A 116 -16.29 4.98 -7.67
CA SER A 116 -16.38 4.06 -8.80
C SER A 116 -16.51 2.60 -8.37
N THR A 117 -16.56 2.31 -7.06
CA THR A 117 -16.48 0.93 -6.56
C THR A 117 -17.86 0.30 -6.42
N GLU A 118 -18.12 -0.77 -7.18
CA GLU A 118 -19.27 -1.65 -6.95
C GLU A 118 -18.84 -2.93 -6.20
N GLY A 119 -19.55 -3.26 -5.13
CA GLY A 119 -19.35 -4.50 -4.35
C GLY A 119 -18.64 -4.32 -2.99
N THR A 120 -19.05 -5.16 -2.03
CA THR A 120 -18.64 -5.07 -0.61
C THR A 120 -17.14 -5.25 -0.39
N LEU A 121 -16.49 -6.14 -1.15
CA LEU A 121 -15.05 -6.41 -0.99
C LEU A 121 -14.18 -5.22 -1.41
N ALA A 122 -14.52 -4.61 -2.54
CA ALA A 122 -13.78 -3.48 -3.08
C ALA A 122 -14.02 -2.22 -2.22
N LEU A 123 -15.24 -2.04 -1.68
CA LEU A 123 -15.52 -0.97 -0.71
C LEU A 123 -14.67 -1.10 0.56
N VAL A 124 -14.54 -2.30 1.13
CA VAL A 124 -13.66 -2.55 2.30
C VAL A 124 -12.21 -2.26 1.96
N TYR A 125 -11.74 -2.66 0.78
CA TYR A 125 -10.38 -2.40 0.32
C TYR A 125 -10.07 -0.91 0.24
N THR A 126 -10.97 -0.15 -0.38
CA THR A 126 -10.82 1.30 -0.59
C THR A 126 -10.95 2.06 0.73
N ILE A 127 -11.91 1.74 1.59
CA ILE A 127 -12.06 2.37 2.91
C ILE A 127 -10.82 2.15 3.77
N ARG A 128 -10.28 0.93 3.79
CA ARG A 128 -9.03 0.61 4.49
C ARG A 128 -7.87 1.48 3.98
N ALA A 129 -7.72 1.63 2.66
CA ALA A 129 -6.69 2.47 2.08
C ALA A 129 -6.83 3.94 2.53
N VAL A 130 -8.03 4.51 2.43
CA VAL A 130 -8.34 5.88 2.88
C VAL A 130 -8.01 6.05 4.36
N PHE A 131 -8.47 5.13 5.21
CA PHE A 131 -8.24 5.20 6.65
C PHE A 131 -6.74 5.14 7.00
N CYS A 132 -5.98 4.23 6.40
CA CYS A 132 -4.55 4.13 6.63
C CYS A 132 -3.77 5.37 6.15
N ILE A 133 -4.12 5.91 4.98
CA ILE A 133 -3.49 7.12 4.43
C ILE A 133 -3.77 8.32 5.35
N LEU A 134 -5.01 8.50 5.81
CA LEU A 134 -5.37 9.57 6.74
C LEU A 134 -4.64 9.46 8.07
N LEU A 135 -4.52 8.25 8.63
CA LEU A 135 -3.76 8.02 9.86
C LEU A 135 -2.28 8.38 9.69
N LEU A 136 -1.66 7.99 8.57
CA LEU A 136 -0.27 8.31 8.28
C LEU A 136 -0.05 9.80 8.05
N MET A 137 -0.91 10.47 7.29
CA MET A 137 -0.86 11.92 7.12
C MET A 137 -1.06 12.65 8.46
N GLY A 138 -1.97 12.15 9.31
CA GLY A 138 -2.14 12.66 10.67
C GLY A 138 -0.88 12.52 11.52
N LEU A 139 -0.19 11.38 11.43
CA LEU A 139 1.10 11.16 12.09
C LEU A 139 2.18 12.11 11.57
N MET A 140 2.29 12.29 10.24
CA MET A 140 3.23 13.23 9.62
C MET A 140 3.01 14.65 10.15
N VAL A 141 1.76 15.13 10.16
CA VAL A 141 1.40 16.45 10.69
C VAL A 141 1.72 16.57 12.18
N TRP A 142 1.47 15.51 12.96
CA TRP A 142 1.77 15.50 14.39
C TRP A 142 3.28 15.59 14.66
N ILE A 143 4.11 14.89 13.88
CA ILE A 143 5.59 14.95 13.99
C ILE A 143 6.10 16.33 13.58
N ASP A 144 5.62 16.86 12.46
CA ASP A 144 6.02 18.20 11.98
C ASP A 144 5.63 19.30 12.96
N ARG A 145 4.46 19.20 13.61
CA ARG A 145 4.07 20.14 14.69
C ARG A 145 4.90 20.00 15.95
N ARG A 146 5.45 18.83 16.24
CA ARG A 146 6.34 18.61 17.39
C ARG A 146 7.76 19.11 17.14
N LYS A 147 8.21 19.19 15.88
CA LYS A 147 9.39 19.97 15.51
C LYS A 147 9.07 21.46 15.71
N LYS A 148 9.46 22.01 16.86
CA LYS A 148 9.47 23.47 17.06
C LYS A 148 10.31 24.09 15.95
N PRO A 149 9.89 25.23 15.34
CA PRO A 149 10.77 25.98 14.46
C PRO A 149 12.02 26.36 15.25
N VAL A 150 13.20 25.97 14.75
CA VAL A 150 14.47 26.53 15.22
C VAL A 150 14.39 28.04 14.92
N PRO A 151 14.52 28.92 15.93
CA PRO A 151 14.60 30.36 15.68
C PRO A 151 15.76 30.59 14.71
N ARG A 152 15.49 31.28 13.60
CA ARG A 152 16.58 31.86 12.81
C ARG A 152 17.01 33.11 13.58
N ASP A 153 18.12 32.99 14.28
CA ASP A 153 18.85 34.13 14.85
C ASP A 153 19.45 35.00 13.73
#